data_AF-A0A0G2EJV2-F1
#
_entry.id   AF-A0A0G2EJV2-F1
#
_cell.length_a   1.000
_cell.length_b   1.000
_cell.length_c   1.000
_cell.angle_alpha   90.00
_cell.angle_beta   90.00
_cell.angle_gamma   90.00
#
_symmetry.space_group_name_H-M   'P 1'
#
loop_
_entity.id
_entity.type
_entity.pdbx_description
1 polymer ?
#
loop_
_entity_poly.entity_id
_entity_poly.type
_entity_poly.pdbx_seq_one_letter_code
_entity_poly.pdbx_strand_id
1 'polypeptide(L)'
;MADKRKQPPSSSKQHGGQNGRDRKRAKTRDARAIAAQSTGTAFRNGEVDVDKFVKAHEYAIKALESGMQKARQGLTTRAFQGVPKELRRRTASHNVKRVPKRLRPRAAREMAEDNTPTVTARRRKPSGHMRLRLENAKKFQRFVSKVRAKKGKKKEEHGAAAGETKEADGMEVSVTPAENAIKTRKARVN
;
A
#
# COMPACT_ATOMS: atom_id res chain seq x y z
N MET A 1 -55.27 -4.11 29.43
CA MET A 1 -54.90 -4.09 27.99
C MET A 1 -54.06 -2.86 27.74
N ALA A 2 -52.73 -2.97 27.83
CA ALA A 2 -51.81 -1.85 27.63
C ALA A 2 -51.26 -1.87 26.19
N ASP A 3 -51.40 -0.73 25.52
CA ASP A 3 -51.25 -0.51 24.08
C ASP A 3 -49.77 -0.64 23.63
N LYS A 4 -49.42 -1.76 22.98
CA LYS A 4 -48.08 -2.04 22.43
C LYS A 4 -47.90 -1.33 21.09
N ARG A 5 -47.52 -0.05 21.10
CA ARG A 5 -47.07 0.63 19.87
C ARG A 5 -45.61 0.25 19.56
N LYS A 6 -45.46 -0.56 18.52
CA LYS A 6 -44.20 -1.05 17.94
C LYS A 6 -43.46 0.12 17.27
N GLN A 7 -42.45 0.67 17.93
CA GLN A 7 -41.55 1.67 17.34
C GLN A 7 -40.68 1.03 16.23
N PRO A 8 -40.43 1.71 15.09
CA PRO A 8 -39.55 1.20 14.05
C PRO A 8 -38.09 1.16 14.56
N PRO A 9 -37.28 0.16 14.14
CA PRO A 9 -35.89 0.08 14.57
C PRO A 9 -35.11 1.28 14.03
N SER A 10 -34.65 2.13 14.94
CA SER A 10 -33.67 3.18 14.69
C SER A 10 -32.40 2.55 14.12
N SER A 11 -32.17 2.73 12.82
CA SER A 11 -30.96 2.31 12.13
C SER A 11 -29.82 3.31 12.38
N SER A 12 -29.38 3.41 13.64
CA SER A 12 -28.17 4.15 14.02
C SER A 12 -26.91 3.34 13.66
N LYS A 13 -26.67 3.18 12.35
CA LYS A 13 -25.34 2.89 11.81
C LYS A 13 -24.83 4.11 11.06
N GLN A 14 -24.60 5.19 11.82
CA GLN A 14 -23.74 6.29 11.39
C GLN A 14 -22.30 5.78 11.36
N HIS A 15 -21.91 5.18 10.24
CA HIS A 15 -20.51 5.12 9.87
C HIS A 15 -20.05 6.56 9.56
N GLY A 16 -19.35 7.16 10.52
CA GLY A 16 -18.77 8.51 10.46
C GLY A 16 -17.65 8.66 9.42
N GLY A 17 -17.98 8.45 8.15
CA GLY A 17 -17.12 8.80 7.03
C GLY A 17 -17.85 9.85 6.20
N GLN A 18 -17.40 11.11 6.26
CA GLN A 18 -17.83 12.17 5.34
C GLN A 18 -18.06 11.59 3.94
N ASN A 19 -19.26 11.78 3.40
CA ASN A 19 -19.65 11.19 2.12
C ASN A 19 -18.59 11.53 1.07
N GLY A 20 -18.39 10.65 0.09
CA GLY A 20 -17.44 10.92 -1.00
C GLY A 20 -17.69 12.28 -1.68
N ARG A 21 -18.93 12.77 -1.63
CA ARG A 21 -19.36 14.10 -2.07
C ARG A 21 -18.83 15.23 -1.18
N ASP A 22 -18.93 15.11 0.13
CA ASP A 22 -18.48 16.14 1.09
C ASP A 22 -16.96 16.33 1.01
N ARG A 23 -16.20 15.23 0.88
CA ARG A 23 -14.74 15.30 0.67
C ARG A 23 -14.36 15.92 -0.67
N LYS A 24 -15.11 15.62 -1.74
CA LYS A 24 -14.91 16.27 -3.06
C LYS A 24 -15.21 17.77 -2.96
N ARG A 25 -16.25 18.16 -2.22
CA ARG A 25 -16.61 19.56 -1.98
C ARG A 25 -15.56 20.30 -1.16
N ALA A 26 -15.07 19.70 -0.06
CA ALA A 26 -14.00 20.25 0.76
C ALA A 26 -12.72 20.47 -0.06
N LYS A 27 -12.25 19.45 -0.80
CA LYS A 27 -11.09 19.56 -1.69
C LYS A 27 -11.23 20.69 -2.72
N THR A 28 -12.43 20.87 -3.27
CA THR A 28 -12.71 21.92 -4.26
C THR A 28 -12.73 23.30 -3.63
N ARG A 29 -13.27 23.41 -2.40
CA ARG A 29 -13.26 24.64 -1.61
C ARG A 29 -11.85 25.03 -1.21
N ASP A 30 -11.05 24.10 -0.70
CA ASP A 30 -9.66 24.35 -0.28
C ASP A 30 -8.79 24.80 -1.45
N ALA A 31 -8.96 24.19 -2.63
CA ALA A 31 -8.23 24.58 -3.83
C ALA A 31 -8.61 25.97 -4.36
N ARG A 32 -9.79 26.49 -3.99
CA ARG A 32 -10.33 27.79 -4.41
C ARG A 32 -10.31 28.85 -3.32
N ALA A 33 -9.95 28.49 -2.08
CA ALA A 33 -9.90 29.41 -0.97
C ALA A 33 -8.69 30.34 -1.14
N ILE A 34 -8.96 31.64 -1.25
CA ILE A 34 -7.95 32.70 -1.36
C ILE A 34 -8.14 33.61 -0.14
N ALA A 35 -7.05 33.91 0.57
CA ALA A 35 -7.09 34.85 1.70
C ALA A 35 -7.32 36.27 1.17
N ALA A 36 -8.41 36.90 1.59
CA ALA A 36 -8.68 38.30 1.27
C ALA A 36 -7.79 39.21 2.14
N GLN A 37 -7.10 40.16 1.50
CA GLN A 37 -6.40 41.24 2.19
C GLN A 37 -7.21 42.53 2.10
N SER A 38 -7.18 43.32 3.17
CA SER A 38 -7.79 44.66 3.20
C SER A 38 -6.91 45.65 2.45
N THR A 39 -7.52 46.47 1.59
CA THR A 39 -6.83 47.44 0.71
C THR A 39 -6.93 48.87 1.24
N GLY A 40 -7.19 49.03 2.54
CA GLY A 40 -7.42 50.34 3.18
C GLY A 40 -6.27 51.34 3.05
N THR A 41 -5.06 50.91 2.70
CA THR A 41 -3.89 51.78 2.50
C THR A 41 -3.82 52.41 1.09
N ALA A 42 -4.65 51.95 0.15
CA ALA A 42 -4.62 52.42 -1.25
C ALA A 42 -5.43 53.70 -1.47
N PHE A 43 -6.34 54.04 -0.55
CA PHE A 43 -7.20 55.21 -0.64
C PHE A 43 -6.71 56.29 0.32
N ARG A 44 -6.32 57.46 -0.21
CA ARG A 44 -6.04 58.65 0.59
C ARG A 44 -7.16 59.64 0.37
N ASN A 45 -7.96 59.89 1.41
CA ASN A 45 -9.02 60.91 1.40
C ASN A 45 -10.02 60.80 0.22
N GLY A 46 -10.27 59.59 -0.29
CA GLY A 46 -11.17 59.34 -1.42
C GLY A 46 -10.53 59.43 -2.81
N GLU A 47 -9.27 59.86 -2.90
CA GLU A 47 -8.49 59.83 -4.14
C GLU A 47 -7.72 58.50 -4.28
N VAL A 48 -7.68 58.00 -5.53
CA VAL A 48 -7.01 56.74 -5.89
C VAL A 48 -5.65 57.05 -6.49
N ASP A 49 -4.59 56.69 -5.76
CA ASP A 49 -3.24 56.63 -6.31
C ASP A 49 -3.07 55.29 -7.02
N VAL A 50 -3.05 55.31 -8.36
CA VAL A 50 -3.03 54.11 -9.20
C VAL A 50 -1.84 53.20 -8.90
N ASP A 51 -0.67 53.77 -8.63
CA ASP A 51 0.55 52.98 -8.37
C ASP A 51 0.48 52.27 -7.01
N LYS A 52 0.01 52.98 -5.97
CA LYS A 52 -0.23 52.37 -4.64
C LYS A 52 -1.35 51.34 -4.67
N PHE A 53 -2.39 51.58 -5.46
CA PHE A 53 -3.51 50.66 -5.64
C PHE A 53 -3.06 49.35 -6.29
N VAL A 54 -2.32 49.42 -7.40
CA VAL A 54 -1.78 48.21 -8.06
C VAL A 54 -0.87 47.43 -7.11
N LYS A 55 0.02 48.11 -6.38
CA LYS A 55 0.90 47.46 -5.38
C LYS A 55 0.13 46.80 -4.24
N ALA A 56 -0.93 47.44 -3.72
CA ALA A 56 -1.78 46.86 -2.69
C ALA A 56 -2.54 45.60 -3.20
N HIS A 57 -2.87 45.56 -4.49
CA HIS A 57 -3.61 44.46 -5.10
C HIS A 57 -2.74 43.40 -5.78
N GLU A 58 -1.44 43.63 -5.97
CA GLU A 58 -0.50 42.72 -6.64
C GLU A 58 -0.51 41.33 -6.01
N TYR A 59 -0.45 41.26 -4.68
CA TYR A 59 -0.52 39.99 -3.96
C TYR A 59 -1.84 39.27 -4.18
N ALA A 60 -2.97 40.00 -4.16
CA ALA A 60 -4.30 39.41 -4.35
C ALA A 60 -4.46 38.84 -5.76
N ILE A 61 -3.98 39.55 -6.79
CA ILE A 61 -4.00 39.10 -8.18
C ILE A 61 -3.14 37.84 -8.34
N LYS A 62 -1.89 37.84 -7.83
CA LYS A 62 -1.01 36.66 -7.86
C LYS A 62 -1.60 35.47 -7.09
N ALA A 63 -2.21 35.73 -5.94
CA ALA A 63 -2.87 34.70 -5.15
C ALA A 63 -4.05 34.08 -5.91
N LEU A 64 -4.87 34.91 -6.58
CA LEU A 64 -5.97 34.49 -7.42
C LEU A 64 -5.50 33.63 -8.60
N GLU A 65 -4.49 34.09 -9.35
CA GLU A 65 -3.91 33.33 -10.46
C GLU A 65 -3.39 31.97 -10.00
N SER A 66 -2.64 31.94 -8.90
CA SER A 66 -2.13 30.69 -8.33
C SER A 66 -3.27 29.76 -7.88
N GLY A 67 -4.35 30.32 -7.32
CA GLY A 67 -5.55 29.59 -6.92
C GLY A 67 -6.25 28.97 -8.13
N MET A 68 -6.40 29.72 -9.23
CA MET A 68 -6.96 29.23 -10.48
C MET A 68 -6.14 28.07 -11.06
N GLN A 69 -4.81 28.16 -11.05
CA GLN A 69 -3.93 27.09 -11.51
C GLN A 69 -4.06 25.83 -10.64
N LYS A 70 -4.05 25.98 -9.31
CA LYS A 70 -4.26 24.86 -8.37
C LYS A 70 -5.63 24.21 -8.53
N ALA A 71 -6.68 25.00 -8.70
CA ALA A 71 -8.04 24.52 -8.92
C ALA A 71 -8.15 23.69 -10.22
N ARG A 72 -7.49 24.12 -11.30
CA ARG A 72 -7.41 23.37 -12.57
C ARG A 72 -6.74 22.01 -12.39
N GLN A 73 -5.62 21.96 -11.65
CA GLN A 73 -4.88 20.72 -11.41
C GLN A 73 -5.59 19.77 -10.44
N GLY A 74 -6.34 20.29 -9.47
CA GLY A 74 -6.99 19.49 -8.43
C GLY A 74 -8.09 18.54 -8.93
N LEU A 75 -8.79 18.91 -10.01
CA LEU A 75 -9.91 18.14 -10.59
C LEU A 75 -9.49 17.09 -11.62
N THR A 76 -8.34 17.27 -12.27
CA THR A 76 -7.95 16.52 -13.47
C THR A 76 -6.77 15.57 -13.27
N THR A 77 -6.04 15.70 -12.15
CA THR A 77 -4.81 14.93 -11.93
C THR A 77 -5.04 13.68 -11.09
N ARG A 78 -4.50 12.55 -11.58
CA ARG A 78 -4.43 11.29 -10.82
C ARG A 78 -3.39 11.37 -9.70
N ALA A 79 -3.56 10.58 -8.66
CA ALA A 79 -2.68 10.54 -7.50
C ALA A 79 -1.20 10.29 -7.85
N PHE A 80 -0.90 9.46 -8.86
CA PHE A 80 0.48 9.21 -9.30
C PHE A 80 1.07 10.34 -10.14
N GLN A 81 0.25 11.27 -10.64
CA GLN A 81 0.68 12.42 -11.44
C GLN A 81 1.11 13.59 -10.55
N GLY A 82 0.57 13.69 -9.33
CA GLY A 82 0.98 14.69 -8.34
C GLY A 82 2.32 14.40 -7.66
N VAL A 83 3.08 13.42 -8.15
CA VAL A 83 4.43 13.10 -7.68
C VAL A 83 5.44 13.87 -8.55
N PRO A 84 6.52 14.43 -7.99
CA PRO A 84 7.59 15.04 -8.76
C PRO A 84 8.08 14.14 -9.91
N LYS A 85 8.49 14.75 -11.02
CA LYS A 85 8.82 14.05 -12.27
C LYS A 85 9.83 12.91 -12.05
N GLU A 86 10.86 13.15 -11.25
CA GLU A 86 11.93 12.19 -10.93
C GLU A 86 11.44 10.96 -10.15
N LEU A 87 10.44 11.14 -9.28
CA LEU A 87 9.88 10.06 -8.45
C LEU A 87 8.74 9.30 -9.15
N ARG A 88 8.26 9.80 -10.29
CA ARG A 88 7.11 9.24 -10.99
C ARG A 88 7.48 7.91 -11.66
N ARG A 89 6.81 6.83 -11.23
CA ARG A 89 7.01 5.49 -11.79
C ARG A 89 5.98 5.20 -12.88
N ARG A 90 6.44 4.65 -14.01
CA ARG A 90 5.58 4.32 -15.18
C ARG A 90 4.44 3.36 -14.81
N THR A 91 4.72 2.36 -13.98
CA THR A 91 3.74 1.34 -13.58
C THR A 91 2.81 1.78 -12.45
N ALA A 92 2.86 3.05 -12.02
CA ALA A 92 2.05 3.55 -10.91
C ALA A 92 0.56 3.63 -11.24
N SER A 93 0.20 3.73 -12.53
CA SER A 93 -1.20 3.70 -13.00
C SER A 93 -1.90 2.36 -12.75
N HIS A 94 -1.15 1.26 -12.74
CA HIS A 94 -1.68 -0.09 -12.56
C HIS A 94 -1.27 -0.72 -11.22
N ASN A 95 -0.39 -0.08 -10.45
CA ASN A 95 0.10 -0.61 -9.19
C ASN A 95 0.28 0.50 -8.16
N VAL A 96 -0.70 0.59 -7.25
CA VAL A 96 -0.73 1.50 -6.11
C VAL A 96 0.57 1.50 -5.30
N LYS A 97 1.24 0.35 -5.15
CA LYS A 97 2.43 0.23 -4.28
C LYS A 97 3.63 1.05 -4.81
N ARG A 98 3.62 1.44 -6.08
CA ARG A 98 4.66 2.24 -6.74
C ARG A 98 4.55 3.74 -6.47
N VAL A 99 3.50 4.17 -5.79
CA VAL A 99 3.27 5.55 -5.35
C VAL A 99 3.72 5.71 -3.88
N PRO A 100 4.21 6.89 -3.45
CA PRO A 100 4.51 7.19 -2.05
C PRO A 100 3.37 6.80 -1.08
N LYS A 101 3.71 6.33 0.13
CA LYS A 101 2.76 5.77 1.11
C LYS A 101 1.54 6.67 1.34
N ARG A 102 1.75 7.99 1.46
CA ARG A 102 0.69 8.99 1.70
C ARG A 102 -0.35 9.05 0.59
N LEU A 103 0.04 8.80 -0.65
CA LEU A 103 -0.83 8.90 -1.84
C LEU A 103 -1.45 7.54 -2.23
N ARG A 104 -1.01 6.43 -1.63
CA ARG A 104 -1.58 5.09 -1.85
C ARG A 104 -3.08 4.97 -1.61
N PRO A 105 -3.68 5.50 -0.52
CA PRO A 105 -5.12 5.37 -0.32
C PRO A 105 -5.92 6.06 -1.42
N ARG A 106 -5.45 7.24 -1.87
CA ARG A 106 -6.05 7.97 -2.99
C ARG A 106 -5.89 7.20 -4.30
N ALA A 107 -4.68 6.70 -4.58
CA ALA A 107 -4.41 5.92 -5.80
C ALA A 107 -5.19 4.60 -5.85
N ALA A 108 -5.38 3.90 -4.73
CA ALA A 108 -6.18 2.69 -4.67
C ALA A 108 -7.65 2.96 -4.98
N ARG A 109 -8.19 4.07 -4.44
CA ARG A 109 -9.55 4.50 -4.72
C ARG A 109 -9.73 4.87 -6.19
N GLU A 110 -8.85 5.70 -6.74
CA GLU A 110 -8.89 6.09 -8.15
C GLU A 110 -8.75 4.86 -9.07
N MET A 111 -7.82 3.95 -8.80
CA MET A 111 -7.67 2.70 -9.56
C MET A 111 -8.92 1.83 -9.56
N ALA A 112 -9.69 1.81 -8.46
CA ALA A 112 -10.97 1.11 -8.37
C ALA A 112 -12.08 1.85 -9.11
N GLU A 113 -12.16 3.17 -8.98
CA GLU A 113 -13.11 4.03 -9.73
C GLU A 113 -12.87 3.93 -11.25
N ASP A 114 -11.61 3.81 -11.68
CA ASP A 114 -11.17 3.69 -13.06
C ASP A 114 -11.22 2.26 -13.62
N ASN A 115 -11.69 1.28 -12.83
CA ASN A 115 -11.71 -0.15 -13.18
C ASN A 115 -10.36 -0.65 -13.78
N THR A 116 -9.24 -0.15 -13.25
CA THR A 116 -7.92 -0.48 -13.81
C THR A 116 -7.61 -1.97 -13.62
N PRO A 117 -7.10 -2.66 -14.67
CA PRO A 117 -6.83 -4.09 -14.61
C PRO A 117 -5.71 -4.38 -13.60
N THR A 118 -6.10 -4.86 -12.42
CA THR A 118 -5.16 -5.19 -11.34
C THR A 118 -4.93 -6.70 -11.31
N VAL A 119 -3.84 -7.15 -11.93
CA VAL A 119 -3.45 -8.57 -11.92
C VAL A 119 -2.73 -8.88 -10.61
N THR A 120 -3.42 -9.57 -9.70
CA THR A 120 -2.82 -10.06 -8.46
C THR A 120 -1.98 -11.32 -8.73
N ALA A 121 -0.89 -11.53 -7.98
CA ALA A 121 0.00 -12.68 -8.18
C ALA A 121 -0.74 -14.03 -8.08
N ARG A 122 -1.79 -14.11 -7.26
CA ARG A 122 -2.64 -15.30 -7.11
C ARG A 122 -3.40 -15.67 -8.40
N ARG A 123 -3.76 -14.67 -9.22
CA ARG A 123 -4.48 -14.87 -10.49
C ARG A 123 -3.55 -15.18 -11.66
N ARG A 124 -2.23 -15.05 -11.49
CA ARG A 124 -1.25 -15.34 -12.54
C ARG A 124 -0.95 -16.83 -12.60
N LYS A 125 -0.85 -17.38 -13.81
CA LYS A 125 -0.28 -18.72 -13.99
C LYS A 125 1.17 -18.70 -13.48
N PRO A 126 1.60 -19.69 -12.68
CA PRO A 126 2.97 -19.73 -12.18
C PRO A 126 3.95 -19.82 -13.34
N SER A 127 4.98 -18.96 -13.32
CA SER A 127 6.10 -19.00 -14.27
C SER A 127 6.86 -20.33 -14.17
N GLY A 128 7.59 -20.73 -15.21
CA GLY A 128 8.37 -21.98 -15.24
C GLY A 128 9.25 -22.16 -13.99
N HIS A 129 10.02 -21.13 -13.61
CA HIS A 129 10.82 -21.16 -12.37
C HIS A 129 9.98 -21.32 -11.11
N MET A 130 8.79 -20.72 -11.07
CA MET A 130 7.88 -20.84 -9.92
C MET A 130 7.31 -22.25 -9.83
N ARG A 131 6.99 -22.89 -10.96
CA ARG A 131 6.59 -24.30 -11.00
C ARG A 131 7.67 -25.20 -10.43
N LEU A 132 8.92 -25.05 -10.88
CA LEU A 132 10.07 -25.81 -10.35
C LEU A 132 10.25 -25.60 -8.83
N ARG A 133 10.11 -24.37 -8.33
CA ARG A 133 10.17 -24.09 -6.89
C ARG A 133 9.06 -24.80 -6.11
N LEU A 134 7.82 -24.78 -6.64
CA LEU A 134 6.69 -25.47 -6.02
C LEU A 134 6.87 -26.99 -6.03
N GLU A 135 7.39 -27.56 -7.11
CA GLU A 135 7.71 -29.00 -7.18
C GLU A 135 8.81 -29.40 -6.19
N ASN A 136 9.88 -28.62 -6.12
CA ASN A 136 10.95 -28.84 -5.15
C ASN A 136 10.42 -28.73 -3.72
N ALA A 137 9.61 -27.71 -3.42
CA ALA A 137 8.98 -27.59 -2.11
C ALA A 137 8.11 -28.82 -1.77
N LYS A 138 7.32 -29.34 -2.72
CA LYS A 138 6.56 -30.59 -2.52
C LYS A 138 7.46 -31.80 -2.27
N LYS A 139 8.57 -31.93 -3.00
CA LYS A 139 9.56 -33.01 -2.80
C LYS A 139 10.20 -32.91 -1.41
N PHE A 140 10.61 -31.70 -0.99
CA PHE A 140 11.15 -31.44 0.35
C PHE A 140 10.15 -31.74 1.45
N GLN A 141 8.89 -31.32 1.31
CA GLN A 141 7.84 -31.63 2.29
C GLN A 141 7.63 -33.14 2.45
N ARG A 142 7.61 -33.89 1.34
CA ARG A 142 7.54 -35.36 1.36
C ARG A 142 8.78 -36.00 2.00
N PHE A 143 9.95 -35.43 1.79
CA PHE A 143 11.18 -35.92 2.40
C PHE A 143 11.16 -35.69 3.91
N VAL A 144 10.81 -34.48 4.35
CA VAL A 144 10.70 -34.13 5.77
C VAL A 144 9.66 -34.97 6.48
N SER A 145 8.48 -35.21 5.88
CA SER A 145 7.46 -36.07 6.48
C SER A 145 7.93 -37.52 6.63
N LYS A 146 8.65 -38.06 5.64
CA LYS A 146 9.27 -39.39 5.72
C LYS A 146 10.33 -39.48 6.81
N VAL A 147 11.22 -38.48 6.91
CA VAL A 147 12.25 -38.43 7.96
C VAL A 147 11.62 -38.34 9.34
N ARG A 148 10.59 -37.50 9.51
CA ARG A 148 9.83 -37.39 10.76
C ARG A 148 9.11 -38.69 11.11
N ALA A 149 8.47 -39.35 10.15
CA ALA A 149 7.81 -40.63 10.36
C ALA A 149 8.79 -41.74 10.74
N LYS A 150 9.97 -41.80 10.10
CA LYS A 150 11.04 -42.73 10.50
C LYS A 150 11.57 -42.44 11.90
N LYS A 151 11.75 -41.16 12.26
CA LYS A 151 12.16 -40.76 13.61
C LYS A 151 11.09 -41.13 14.64
N GLY A 152 9.81 -40.96 14.32
CA GLY A 152 8.68 -41.40 15.14
C GLY A 152 8.69 -42.90 15.38
N LYS A 153 8.77 -43.71 14.31
CA LYS A 153 8.86 -45.17 14.41
C LYS A 153 10.07 -45.64 15.22
N LYS A 154 11.26 -45.08 14.98
CA LYS A 154 12.44 -45.36 15.80
C LYS A 154 12.24 -44.99 17.27
N LYS A 155 11.54 -43.90 17.56
CA LYS A 155 11.23 -43.48 18.94
C LYS A 155 10.22 -44.41 19.61
N GLU A 156 9.25 -44.95 18.86
CA GLU A 156 8.30 -45.96 19.34
C GLU A 156 8.98 -47.33 19.56
N GLU A 157 9.82 -47.77 18.62
CA GLU A 157 10.61 -49.01 18.75
C GLU A 157 11.62 -48.94 19.92
N HIS A 158 12.31 -47.81 20.09
CA HIS A 158 13.21 -47.61 21.23
C HIS A 158 12.46 -47.32 22.55
N GLY A 159 11.29 -46.69 22.49
CA GLY A 159 10.44 -46.41 23.66
C GLY A 159 9.74 -47.66 24.21
N ALA A 160 9.50 -48.68 23.37
CA ALA A 160 9.03 -49.99 23.80
C ALA A 160 10.14 -50.84 24.45
N ALA A 161 11.42 -50.53 24.18
CA ALA A 161 12.58 -51.22 24.75
C ALA A 161 13.16 -50.53 26.00
N ALA A 162 12.81 -49.27 26.27
CA ALA A 162 13.28 -48.51 27.42
C ALA A 162 12.12 -47.75 28.08
N GLY A 163 11.51 -48.38 29.07
CA GLY A 163 10.74 -47.63 30.07
C GLY A 163 11.71 -46.82 30.92
N GLU A 164 11.91 -45.54 30.59
CA GLU A 164 12.10 -44.42 31.52
C GLU A 164 12.43 -43.13 30.78
N THR A 165 11.82 -42.06 31.25
CA THR A 165 11.91 -40.67 30.79
C THR A 165 13.33 -40.11 30.85
N LYS A 166 13.82 -39.53 29.75
CA LYS A 166 14.68 -38.32 29.78
C LYS A 166 14.39 -37.41 28.59
N GLU A 167 13.94 -36.19 28.89
CA GLU A 167 13.97 -35.05 27.97
C GLU A 167 15.42 -34.73 27.62
N ALA A 168 15.75 -34.81 26.33
CA ALA A 168 16.96 -34.20 25.77
C ALA A 168 16.60 -33.69 24.36
N ASP A 169 16.10 -32.46 24.31
CA ASP A 169 16.05 -31.66 23.09
C ASP A 169 17.48 -31.27 22.68
N GLY A 170 18.18 -32.22 22.08
CA GLY A 170 19.48 -32.03 21.45
C GLY A 170 19.53 -32.85 20.18
N MET A 171 19.22 -32.24 19.03
CA MET A 171 19.40 -32.88 17.73
C MET A 171 20.89 -32.85 17.40
N GLU A 172 21.68 -33.76 17.97
CA GLU A 172 23.04 -34.01 17.49
C GLU A 172 22.96 -34.63 16.09
N VAL A 173 23.28 -33.82 15.08
CA VAL A 173 23.47 -34.28 13.71
C VAL A 173 24.91 -34.78 13.63
N SER A 174 25.12 -36.08 13.82
CA SER A 174 26.38 -36.72 13.46
C SER A 174 26.49 -36.73 11.93
N VAL A 175 27.19 -35.73 11.40
CA VAL A 175 27.63 -35.73 10.00
C VAL A 175 28.75 -36.76 9.91
N THR A 176 28.45 -37.96 9.41
CA THR A 176 29.52 -38.87 8.99
C THR A 176 30.27 -38.20 7.83
N PRO A 177 31.59 -37.98 7.93
CA PRO A 177 32.34 -37.40 6.83
C PRO A 177 32.23 -38.34 5.62
N ALA A 178 31.72 -37.84 4.50
CA ALA A 178 31.70 -38.59 3.26
C ALA A 178 33.16 -38.83 2.84
N GLU A 179 33.61 -40.09 2.85
CA GLU A 179 34.99 -40.48 2.52
C GLU A 179 35.43 -40.06 1.12
N ASN A 180 34.49 -39.66 0.26
CA ASN A 180 34.76 -39.18 -1.09
C ASN A 180 34.43 -37.69 -1.21
N ALA A 181 35.48 -36.86 -1.16
CA ALA A 181 35.38 -35.44 -1.49
C ALA A 181 34.79 -35.25 -2.89
N ILE A 182 33.79 -34.38 -3.01
CA ILE A 182 33.19 -34.01 -4.29
C ILE A 182 34.28 -33.28 -5.10
N LYS A 183 34.84 -33.94 -6.12
CA LYS A 183 35.83 -33.36 -7.03
C LYS A 183 35.22 -32.16 -7.75
N THR A 184 35.67 -30.96 -7.43
CA THR A 184 35.29 -29.75 -8.16
C THR A 184 35.99 -29.73 -9.52
N ARG A 185 35.25 -29.49 -10.60
CA ARG A 185 35.86 -29.31 -11.93
C ARG A 185 36.59 -27.96 -11.93
N LYS A 186 37.83 -27.94 -12.44
CA LYS A 186 38.57 -26.69 -12.64
C LYS A 186 37.77 -25.76 -13.55
N ALA A 187 37.72 -24.47 -13.18
CA ALA A 187 37.09 -23.45 -13.99
C ALA A 187 37.78 -23.39 -15.36
N ARG A 188 36.99 -23.38 -16.43
CA ARG A 188 37.49 -23.16 -17.78
C ARG A 188 37.79 -21.66 -17.91
N VAL A 189 39.07 -21.32 -17.94
CA VAL A 189 39.54 -19.96 -18.24
C VAL A 189 39.27 -19.71 -19.72
N ASN A 190 38.47 -18.69 -20.02
CA ASN A 190 38.37 -18.05 -21.32
C ASN A 190 38.74 -16.59 -21.12
#